data_AF-A0A1I2N0F6-F1
#
_entry.id   AF-A0A1I2N0F6-F1
#
_cell.length_a   1.000
_cell.length_b   1.000
_cell.length_c   1.000
_cell.angle_alpha   90.00
_cell.angle_beta   90.00
_cell.angle_gamma   90.00
#
_symmetry.space_group_name_H-M   'P 1'
#
loop_
_entity.id
_entity.type
_entity.pdbx_description
1 polymer ?
#
loop_
_entity_poly.entity_id
_entity_poly.type
_entity_poly.pdbx_seq_one_letter_code
_entity_poly.pdbx_strand_id
1 'polypeptide(L)'
;MPNPSVSASRPPSVLSVNTVAELAAALGQLRRWARPSPADDPPTLRVLADRTGVPLATLSNALSGRILPGTRVVYAFARACGLPDDDVTAWTEARQRAADNRRAHRRAAAASAVPAPGMATVGLAAAPAAQTAIILTAMPTAVAASYLTTLPPDQAGRYLTAMPGEAAADCLRTMPAHAVLDCLIAMPATTAAGLLQTESLVVAADHLQSMPPSAGQAVLAALPSAVSARLLYEMPRQNALALVAGMPTDWKTTLMADPALPTALAIEVLYSANYTWATTVLDAIGTSRAAKIIASLPPDAAAGLLTGLAPARACDLLTRIPADRAARVLTETDPRDAVSLLTALPTATATAALATLPLNEAATLLEAAGASHRHRLLAHTEPRRARALRTTIPVPRPPQEPQDPADQAPPAGVPHR
;
A
#
# COMPACT_ATOMS: atom_id res chain seq x y z
N MET A 1 37.23 -18.21 16.06
CA MET A 1 37.28 -19.22 14.97
C MET A 1 36.04 -19.01 14.10
N PRO A 2 36.17 -18.72 12.80
CA PRO A 2 35.03 -18.50 11.92
C PRO A 2 34.34 -19.84 11.62
N ASN A 3 33.00 -19.85 11.68
CA ASN A 3 32.16 -21.00 11.34
C ASN A 3 32.46 -21.46 9.91
N PRO A 4 32.65 -22.77 9.66
CA PRO A 4 32.82 -23.28 8.31
C PRO A 4 31.58 -22.96 7.49
N SER A 5 31.79 -22.31 6.36
CA SER A 5 30.79 -21.87 5.40
C SER A 5 29.99 -23.07 4.91
N VAL A 6 28.82 -23.31 5.52
CA VAL A 6 27.79 -24.16 4.93
C VAL A 6 27.46 -23.52 3.58
N SER A 7 27.81 -24.21 2.48
CA SER A 7 27.44 -23.78 1.14
C SER A 7 25.92 -23.64 1.11
N ALA A 8 25.44 -22.39 1.20
CA ALA A 8 24.02 -22.09 1.19
C ALA A 8 23.48 -22.56 -0.15
N SER A 9 22.79 -23.70 -0.15
CA SER A 9 22.13 -24.23 -1.34
C SER A 9 21.25 -23.11 -1.89
N ARG A 10 21.40 -22.79 -3.17
CA ARG A 10 20.63 -21.71 -3.81
C ARG A 10 19.13 -22.04 -3.72
N PRO A 11 18.25 -21.06 -3.47
CA PRO A 11 16.81 -21.29 -3.47
C PRO A 11 16.34 -21.82 -4.84
N PRO A 12 15.26 -22.60 -4.87
CA PRO A 12 14.72 -23.14 -6.12
C PRO A 12 14.30 -22.00 -7.05
N SER A 13 14.72 -22.10 -8.32
CA SER A 13 14.37 -21.11 -9.35
C SER A 13 12.91 -21.26 -9.78
N VAL A 14 12.20 -20.13 -9.91
CA VAL A 14 10.79 -20.06 -10.32
C VAL A 14 10.58 -19.43 -11.70
N LEU A 15 11.67 -19.12 -12.41
CA LEU A 15 11.60 -18.44 -13.70
C LEU A 15 10.88 -19.28 -14.77
N SER A 16 10.97 -20.60 -14.69
CA SER A 16 10.31 -21.54 -15.61
C SER A 16 8.88 -21.92 -15.22
N VAL A 17 8.36 -21.42 -14.09
CA VAL A 17 7.01 -21.75 -13.63
C VAL A 17 5.98 -21.00 -14.48
N ASN A 18 5.14 -21.77 -15.17
CA ASN A 18 4.09 -21.31 -16.08
C ASN A 18 2.73 -21.97 -15.85
N THR A 19 2.62 -22.94 -14.94
CA THR A 19 1.34 -23.60 -14.62
C THR A 19 1.06 -23.64 -13.12
N VAL A 20 -0.20 -23.87 -12.73
CA VAL A 20 -0.61 -23.96 -11.31
C VAL A 20 0.06 -25.17 -10.63
N ALA A 21 0.20 -26.27 -11.35
CA ALA A 21 0.86 -27.47 -10.86
C ALA A 21 2.37 -27.24 -10.63
N GLU A 22 3.05 -26.58 -11.58
CA GLU A 22 4.45 -26.19 -11.43
C GLU A 22 4.66 -25.23 -10.26
N LEU A 23 3.77 -24.25 -10.08
CA LEU A 23 3.83 -23.33 -8.94
C LEU A 23 3.71 -24.08 -7.61
N ALA A 24 2.77 -25.01 -7.51
CA ALA A 24 2.62 -25.82 -6.30
C ALA A 24 3.84 -26.73 -6.05
N ALA A 25 4.41 -27.32 -7.10
CA ALA A 25 5.64 -28.10 -7.00
C ALA A 25 6.83 -27.24 -6.53
N ALA A 26 6.95 -26.03 -7.06
CA ALA A 26 7.96 -25.06 -6.65
C ALA A 26 7.77 -24.66 -5.17
N LEU A 27 6.55 -24.34 -4.73
CA LEU A 27 6.26 -24.06 -3.31
C LEU A 27 6.63 -25.24 -2.40
N GLY A 28 6.38 -26.47 -2.87
CA GLY A 28 6.81 -27.69 -2.18
C GLY A 28 8.33 -27.83 -2.09
N GLN A 29 9.07 -27.45 -3.15
CA GLN A 29 10.54 -27.41 -3.13
C GLN A 29 11.05 -26.33 -2.18
N LEU A 30 10.45 -25.13 -2.19
CA LEU A 30 10.82 -24.05 -1.29
C LEU A 30 10.63 -24.44 0.17
N ARG A 31 9.53 -25.11 0.51
CA ARG A 31 9.32 -25.65 1.85
C ARG A 31 10.41 -26.65 2.25
N ARG A 32 10.90 -27.48 1.31
CA ARG A 32 12.00 -28.42 1.58
C ARG A 32 13.34 -27.72 1.70
N TRP A 33 13.54 -26.63 0.97
CA TRP A 33 14.74 -25.82 1.04
C TRP A 33 14.85 -25.05 2.36
N ALA A 34 13.72 -24.62 2.94
CA ALA A 34 13.64 -23.90 4.21
C ALA A 34 14.06 -24.69 5.47
N ARG A 35 14.71 -25.85 5.31
CA ARG A 35 15.24 -26.66 6.41
C ARG A 35 16.48 -26.00 7.00
N PRO A 36 16.62 -25.90 8.33
CA PRO A 36 17.82 -25.36 8.95
C PRO A 36 19.07 -26.23 8.70
N SER A 37 18.89 -27.56 8.67
CA SER A 37 19.93 -28.55 8.40
C SER A 37 19.41 -29.66 7.47
N PRO A 38 20.27 -30.35 6.68
CA PRO A 38 19.85 -31.49 5.88
C PRO A 38 19.22 -32.63 6.68
N ALA A 39 19.57 -32.75 7.97
CA ALA A 39 19.01 -33.74 8.89
C ALA A 39 17.64 -33.34 9.46
N ASP A 40 17.25 -32.07 9.34
CA ASP A 40 15.99 -31.57 9.88
C ASP A 40 14.82 -31.84 8.93
N ASP A 41 13.65 -32.05 9.50
CA ASP A 41 12.40 -32.07 8.75
C ASP A 41 12.05 -30.67 8.23
N PRO A 42 11.41 -30.58 7.05
CA PRO A 42 10.96 -29.30 6.54
C PRO A 42 9.85 -28.74 7.44
N PRO A 43 9.71 -27.41 7.53
CA PRO A 43 8.65 -26.81 8.34
C PRO A 43 7.29 -27.40 7.96
N THR A 44 6.58 -27.92 8.96
CA THR A 44 5.25 -28.48 8.75
C THR A 44 4.27 -27.38 8.34
N LEU A 45 3.16 -27.75 7.72
CA LEU A 45 2.12 -26.77 7.36
C LEU A 45 1.58 -26.01 8.58
N ARG A 46 1.57 -26.65 9.76
CA ARG A 46 1.15 -26.00 11.01
C ARG A 46 2.12 -24.90 11.42
N VAL A 47 3.42 -25.19 11.38
CA VAL A 47 4.47 -24.18 11.66
C VAL A 47 4.38 -23.01 10.68
N LEU A 48 4.13 -23.27 9.40
CA LEU A 48 3.94 -22.21 8.41
C LEU A 48 2.66 -21.41 8.64
N ALA A 49 1.56 -22.05 9.04
CA ALA A 49 0.32 -21.36 9.39
C ALA A 49 0.54 -20.39 10.55
N ASP A 50 1.23 -20.84 11.61
CA ASP A 50 1.55 -20.01 12.77
C ASP A 50 2.45 -18.82 12.40
N ARG A 51 3.45 -19.03 11.53
CA ARG A 51 4.36 -17.96 11.06
C ARG A 51 3.70 -16.93 10.14
N THR A 52 2.71 -17.35 9.36
CA THR A 52 2.11 -16.49 8.31
C THR A 52 0.77 -15.90 8.70
N GLY A 53 0.09 -16.48 9.70
CA GLY A 53 -1.32 -16.23 9.98
C GLY A 53 -2.28 -16.74 8.90
N VAL A 54 -1.78 -17.50 7.91
CA VAL A 54 -2.62 -18.09 6.85
C VAL A 54 -3.16 -19.44 7.33
N PRO A 55 -4.48 -19.71 7.22
CA PRO A 55 -5.07 -20.98 7.67
C PRO A 55 -4.42 -22.21 7.02
N LEU A 56 -4.29 -23.29 7.81
CA LEU A 56 -3.70 -24.56 7.37
C LEU A 56 -4.33 -25.09 6.07
N ALA A 57 -5.66 -25.05 5.96
CA ALA A 57 -6.39 -25.50 4.79
C ALA A 57 -6.01 -24.70 3.53
N THR A 58 -5.80 -23.39 3.65
CA THR A 58 -5.38 -22.51 2.55
C THR A 58 -3.97 -22.87 2.09
N LEU A 59 -3.04 -23.12 3.01
CA LEU A 59 -1.68 -23.56 2.67
C LEU A 59 -1.67 -24.95 2.01
N SER A 60 -2.51 -25.87 2.50
CA SER A 60 -2.71 -27.18 1.89
C SER A 60 -3.24 -27.07 0.46
N ASN A 61 -4.23 -26.21 0.23
CA ASN A 61 -4.78 -25.95 -1.09
C ASN A 61 -3.74 -25.35 -2.03
N ALA A 62 -2.90 -24.42 -1.54
CA ALA A 62 -1.81 -23.83 -2.32
C ALA A 62 -0.79 -24.89 -2.80
N LEU A 63 -0.45 -25.86 -1.95
CA LEU A 63 0.48 -26.95 -2.29
C LEU A 63 -0.16 -28.06 -3.13
N SER A 64 -1.48 -28.11 -3.26
CA SER A 64 -2.17 -29.17 -4.01
C SER A 64 -2.03 -29.05 -5.53
N GLY A 65 -1.71 -27.87 -6.04
CA GLY A 65 -1.70 -27.58 -7.49
C GLY A 65 -3.08 -27.51 -8.15
N ARG A 66 -4.17 -27.76 -7.40
CA ARG A 66 -5.54 -27.72 -7.92
C ARG A 66 -6.10 -26.30 -8.00
N ILE A 67 -5.77 -25.47 -7.01
CA ILE A 67 -6.25 -24.10 -6.87
C ILE A 67 -5.05 -23.17 -6.99
N LEU A 68 -5.19 -22.10 -7.76
CA LEU A 68 -4.17 -21.07 -7.85
C LEU A 68 -4.19 -20.26 -6.54
N PRO A 69 -3.13 -20.28 -5.72
CA PRO A 69 -3.09 -19.48 -4.51
C PRO A 69 -3.15 -17.98 -4.84
N GLY A 70 -3.75 -17.20 -3.93
CA GLY A 70 -3.72 -15.74 -3.99
C GLY A 70 -2.30 -15.20 -3.81
N THR A 71 -2.03 -14.00 -4.34
CA THR A 71 -0.69 -13.38 -4.29
C THR A 71 -0.18 -13.23 -2.86
N ARG A 72 -1.03 -12.79 -1.92
CA ARG A 72 -0.70 -12.68 -0.50
C ARG A 72 -0.26 -14.02 0.10
N VAL A 73 -0.91 -15.13 -0.29
CA VAL A 73 -0.56 -16.47 0.21
C VAL A 73 0.82 -16.87 -0.29
N VAL A 74 1.12 -16.66 -1.58
CA VAL A 74 2.45 -16.95 -2.15
C VAL A 74 3.53 -16.10 -1.48
N TYR A 75 3.30 -14.80 -1.32
CA TYR A 75 4.21 -13.88 -0.65
C TYR A 75 4.49 -14.32 0.80
N ALA A 76 3.43 -14.53 1.59
CA ALA A 76 3.55 -14.94 2.99
C ALA A 76 4.24 -16.30 3.13
N PHE A 77 3.90 -17.27 2.26
CA PHE A 77 4.51 -18.60 2.25
C PHE A 77 6.01 -18.51 1.98
N ALA A 78 6.41 -17.76 0.94
CA ALA A 78 7.81 -17.63 0.55
C ALA A 78 8.64 -16.94 1.64
N ARG A 79 8.13 -15.86 2.22
CA ARG A 79 8.77 -15.16 3.33
C ARG A 79 8.91 -16.04 4.58
N ALA A 80 7.88 -16.83 4.93
CA ALA A 80 7.95 -17.75 6.06
C ALA A 80 8.90 -18.94 5.85
N CYS A 81 9.27 -19.21 4.60
CA CYS A 81 10.32 -20.13 4.21
C CYS A 81 11.73 -19.51 4.25
N GLY A 82 11.86 -18.25 4.66
CA GLY A 82 13.15 -17.57 4.82
C GLY A 82 13.71 -16.96 3.54
N LEU A 83 12.88 -16.79 2.50
CA LEU A 83 13.29 -16.15 1.26
C LEU A 83 13.48 -14.63 1.48
N PRO A 84 14.57 -14.00 0.97
CA PRO A 84 14.73 -12.55 1.01
C PRO A 84 13.63 -11.83 0.22
N ASP A 85 13.27 -10.60 0.62
CA ASP A 85 12.17 -9.85 -0.01
C ASP A 85 12.37 -9.64 -1.53
N ASP A 86 13.61 -9.46 -1.97
CA ASP A 86 13.96 -9.31 -3.40
C ASP A 86 13.58 -10.57 -4.21
N ASP A 87 13.84 -11.74 -3.66
CA ASP A 87 13.53 -13.02 -4.30
C ASP A 87 12.03 -13.34 -4.23
N VAL A 88 11.30 -12.85 -3.22
CA VAL A 88 9.85 -13.09 -3.09
C VAL A 88 9.08 -12.50 -4.27
N THR A 89 9.57 -11.41 -4.86
CA THR A 89 8.98 -10.79 -6.05
C THR A 89 8.91 -11.78 -7.21
N ALA A 90 9.99 -12.53 -7.47
CA ALA A 90 10.04 -13.54 -8.53
C ALA A 90 9.00 -14.67 -8.35
N TRP A 91 8.64 -14.98 -7.10
CA TRP A 91 7.59 -15.95 -6.78
C TRP A 91 6.18 -15.40 -7.06
N THR A 92 5.95 -14.12 -6.77
CA THR A 92 4.67 -13.48 -7.12
C THR A 92 4.50 -13.34 -8.63
N GLU A 93 5.58 -13.09 -9.37
CA GLU A 93 5.59 -13.08 -10.84
C GLU A 93 5.38 -14.48 -11.42
N ALA A 94 6.00 -15.52 -10.85
CA ALA A 94 5.77 -16.91 -11.24
C ALA A 94 4.30 -17.31 -11.09
N ARG A 95 3.67 -16.88 -9.98
CA ARG A 95 2.23 -17.04 -9.78
C ARG A 95 1.44 -16.31 -10.87
N GLN A 96 1.85 -15.11 -11.25
CA GLN A 96 1.17 -14.33 -12.28
C GLN A 96 1.26 -15.01 -13.66
N ARG A 97 2.45 -15.50 -14.05
CA ARG A 97 2.62 -16.30 -15.28
C ARG A 97 1.72 -17.53 -15.30
N ALA A 98 1.65 -18.27 -14.19
CA ALA A 98 0.75 -19.41 -14.05
C ALA A 98 -0.73 -19.03 -14.20
N ALA A 99 -1.11 -17.84 -13.71
CA ALA A 99 -2.44 -17.29 -13.89
C ALA A 99 -2.73 -16.95 -15.35
N ASP A 100 -1.80 -16.25 -16.02
CA ASP A 100 -1.90 -15.85 -17.42
C ASP A 100 -2.01 -17.07 -18.34
N ASN A 101 -1.19 -18.08 -18.13
CA ASN A 101 -1.23 -19.29 -18.95
C ASN A 101 -2.53 -20.09 -18.74
N ARG A 102 -3.01 -20.19 -17.49
CA ARG A 102 -4.33 -20.78 -17.19
C ARG A 102 -5.46 -20.02 -17.89
N ARG A 103 -5.35 -18.68 -17.99
CA ARG A 103 -6.30 -17.86 -18.75
C ARG A 103 -6.20 -18.14 -20.25
N ALA A 104 -5.00 -18.20 -20.81
CA ALA A 104 -4.76 -18.49 -22.23
C ALA A 104 -5.34 -19.86 -22.63
N HIS A 105 -5.07 -20.90 -21.85
CA HIS A 105 -5.63 -22.24 -22.09
C HIS A 105 -7.15 -22.27 -21.98
N ARG A 106 -7.75 -21.55 -21.03
CA ARG A 106 -9.21 -21.44 -20.93
C ARG A 106 -9.82 -20.69 -22.12
N ARG A 107 -9.17 -19.65 -22.63
CA ARG A 107 -9.60 -18.95 -23.86
C ARG A 107 -9.56 -19.87 -25.07
N ALA A 108 -8.47 -20.62 -25.25
CA ALA A 108 -8.34 -21.58 -26.35
C ALA A 108 -9.38 -22.72 -26.27
N ALA A 109 -9.65 -23.24 -25.07
CA ALA A 109 -10.68 -24.25 -24.85
C ALA A 109 -12.10 -23.70 -25.12
N ALA A 110 -12.40 -22.48 -24.69
CA ALA A 110 -13.70 -21.84 -24.94
C ALA A 110 -13.94 -21.55 -26.43
N ALA A 111 -12.90 -21.12 -27.16
CA ALA A 111 -12.98 -20.92 -28.61
C ALA A 111 -13.28 -22.24 -29.37
N SER A 112 -12.92 -23.39 -28.77
CA SER A 112 -13.15 -24.72 -29.36
C SER A 112 -14.47 -25.36 -28.92
N ALA A 113 -15.17 -24.78 -27.94
CA ALA A 113 -16.33 -25.39 -27.29
C ALA A 113 -17.68 -24.74 -27.64
N VAL A 114 -17.73 -23.88 -28.66
CA VAL A 114 -18.98 -23.24 -29.12
C VAL A 114 -19.95 -24.32 -29.65
N PRO A 115 -21.07 -24.63 -28.96
CA PRO A 115 -22.10 -25.49 -29.52
C PRO A 115 -22.96 -24.66 -30.47
N ALA A 116 -23.41 -25.25 -31.58
CA ALA A 116 -24.37 -24.62 -32.46
C ALA A 116 -25.67 -24.29 -31.67
N PRO A 117 -26.24 -23.07 -31.80
CA PRO A 117 -27.39 -22.66 -31.02
C PRO A 117 -28.64 -23.50 -31.39
N GLY A 118 -29.15 -24.25 -30.42
CA GLY A 118 -30.43 -24.95 -30.52
C GLY A 118 -31.62 -24.00 -30.44
N MET A 119 -32.69 -24.35 -31.15
CA MET A 119 -33.83 -23.54 -31.60
C MET A 119 -34.70 -22.80 -30.55
N ALA A 120 -34.31 -22.69 -29.28
CA ALA A 120 -35.08 -21.99 -28.25
C ALA A 120 -34.74 -20.48 -28.10
N THR A 121 -33.69 -20.00 -28.79
CA THR A 121 -33.09 -18.68 -28.53
C THR A 121 -33.63 -17.54 -29.40
N VAL A 122 -34.38 -17.84 -30.46
CA VAL A 122 -34.81 -16.85 -31.47
C VAL A 122 -35.85 -15.86 -30.92
N GLY A 123 -36.61 -16.23 -29.88
CA GLY A 123 -37.62 -15.35 -29.28
C GLY A 123 -37.11 -14.36 -28.22
N LEU A 124 -35.95 -14.61 -27.61
CA LEU A 124 -35.44 -13.82 -26.47
C LEU A 124 -34.64 -12.57 -26.91
N ALA A 125 -34.07 -12.58 -28.12
CA ALA A 125 -33.22 -11.50 -28.61
C ALA A 125 -33.97 -10.18 -28.86
N ALA A 126 -35.29 -10.23 -29.08
CA ALA A 126 -36.13 -9.05 -29.33
C ALA A 126 -36.97 -8.61 -28.12
N ALA A 127 -36.95 -9.37 -27.01
CA ALA A 127 -37.75 -9.08 -25.83
C ALA A 127 -37.12 -7.97 -24.95
N PRO A 128 -37.94 -7.19 -24.20
CA PRO A 128 -37.43 -6.21 -23.25
C PRO A 128 -36.51 -6.86 -22.21
N ALA A 129 -35.40 -6.18 -21.87
CA ALA A 129 -34.37 -6.72 -20.98
C ALA A 129 -34.92 -7.20 -19.62
N ALA A 130 -35.90 -6.50 -19.06
CA ALA A 130 -36.55 -6.89 -17.80
C ALA A 130 -37.27 -8.25 -17.90
N GLN A 131 -37.93 -8.51 -19.03
CA GLN A 131 -38.68 -9.76 -19.21
C GLN A 131 -37.73 -10.93 -19.47
N THR A 132 -36.69 -10.71 -20.27
CA THR A 132 -35.61 -11.70 -20.45
C THR A 132 -34.89 -11.99 -19.14
N ALA A 133 -34.63 -10.98 -18.30
CA ALA A 133 -34.01 -11.17 -16.99
C ALA A 133 -34.87 -12.02 -16.05
N ILE A 134 -36.20 -11.85 -16.04
CA ILE A 134 -37.11 -12.71 -15.26
C ILE A 134 -36.99 -14.17 -15.70
N ILE A 135 -36.97 -14.42 -17.01
CA ILE A 135 -36.84 -15.77 -17.56
C ILE A 135 -35.48 -16.36 -17.18
N LEU A 136 -34.39 -15.62 -17.38
CA LEU A 136 -33.04 -16.07 -17.04
C LEU A 136 -32.87 -16.35 -15.55
N THR A 137 -33.53 -15.58 -14.68
CA THR A 137 -33.50 -15.77 -13.23
C THR A 137 -34.28 -17.02 -12.81
N ALA A 138 -35.31 -17.42 -13.56
CA ALA A 138 -36.07 -18.64 -13.32
C ALA A 138 -35.36 -19.92 -13.83
N MET A 139 -34.33 -19.77 -14.68
CA MET A 139 -33.56 -20.90 -15.21
C MET A 139 -32.42 -21.31 -14.25
N PRO A 140 -31.93 -22.56 -14.33
CA PRO A 140 -30.71 -22.95 -13.62
C PRO A 140 -29.53 -22.07 -14.04
N THR A 141 -28.76 -21.58 -13.06
CA THR A 141 -27.65 -20.62 -13.25
C THR A 141 -26.68 -21.04 -14.35
N ALA A 142 -26.33 -22.33 -14.44
CA ALA A 142 -25.42 -22.84 -15.47
C ALA A 142 -25.95 -22.65 -16.89
N VAL A 143 -27.26 -22.81 -17.08
CA VAL A 143 -27.91 -22.63 -18.39
C VAL A 143 -28.01 -21.15 -18.73
N ALA A 144 -28.42 -20.31 -17.77
CA ALA A 144 -28.46 -18.87 -17.95
C ALA A 144 -27.07 -18.28 -18.27
N ALA A 145 -26.04 -18.69 -17.53
CA ALA A 145 -24.65 -18.31 -17.78
C ALA A 145 -24.18 -18.77 -19.17
N SER A 146 -24.44 -20.02 -19.56
CA SER A 146 -24.08 -20.50 -20.89
C SER A 146 -24.79 -19.70 -21.99
N TYR A 147 -26.06 -19.36 -21.80
CA TYR A 147 -26.79 -18.53 -22.77
C TYR A 147 -26.17 -17.12 -22.88
N LEU A 148 -25.91 -16.47 -21.75
CA LEU A 148 -25.27 -15.14 -21.72
C LEU A 148 -23.92 -15.13 -22.43
N THR A 149 -23.14 -16.22 -22.37
CA THR A 149 -21.85 -16.32 -23.08
C THR A 149 -21.97 -16.41 -24.59
N THR A 150 -23.15 -16.75 -25.12
CA THR A 150 -23.40 -16.78 -26.58
C THR A 150 -23.85 -15.42 -27.13
N LEU A 151 -24.19 -14.47 -26.26
CA LEU A 151 -24.68 -13.16 -26.65
C LEU A 151 -23.54 -12.15 -26.84
N PRO A 152 -23.79 -11.10 -27.63
CA PRO A 152 -22.95 -9.90 -27.63
C PRO A 152 -22.79 -9.34 -26.20
N PRO A 153 -21.58 -8.88 -25.80
CA PRO A 153 -21.30 -8.44 -24.43
C PRO A 153 -22.19 -7.30 -23.93
N ASP A 154 -22.58 -6.39 -24.82
CA ASP A 154 -23.48 -5.28 -24.52
C ASP A 154 -24.90 -5.78 -24.18
N GLN A 155 -25.39 -6.78 -24.93
CA GLN A 155 -26.68 -7.39 -24.69
C GLN A 155 -26.67 -8.25 -23.42
N ALA A 156 -25.63 -9.07 -23.24
CA ALA A 156 -25.44 -9.84 -22.01
C ALA A 156 -25.34 -8.92 -20.78
N GLY A 157 -24.59 -7.83 -20.88
CA GLY A 157 -24.48 -6.81 -19.83
C GLY A 157 -25.83 -6.16 -19.49
N ARG A 158 -26.66 -5.84 -20.49
CA ARG A 158 -28.02 -5.31 -20.27
C ARG A 158 -28.92 -6.31 -19.54
N TYR A 159 -28.85 -7.60 -19.89
CA TYR A 159 -29.64 -8.62 -19.20
C TYR A 159 -29.16 -8.82 -17.76
N LEU A 160 -27.85 -8.88 -17.53
CA LEU A 160 -27.28 -8.93 -16.19
C LEU A 160 -27.66 -7.70 -15.34
N THR A 161 -27.73 -6.51 -15.96
CA THR A 161 -28.17 -5.26 -15.30
C THR A 161 -29.63 -5.34 -14.85
N ALA A 162 -30.48 -6.02 -15.62
CA ALA A 162 -31.90 -6.16 -15.32
C ALA A 162 -32.21 -7.34 -14.37
N MET A 163 -31.24 -8.22 -14.10
CA MET A 163 -31.39 -9.32 -13.16
C MET A 163 -31.21 -8.86 -11.69
N PRO A 164 -31.79 -9.57 -10.72
CA PRO A 164 -31.43 -9.38 -9.32
C PRO A 164 -29.93 -9.58 -9.10
N GLY A 165 -29.30 -8.74 -8.27
CA GLY A 165 -27.85 -8.70 -8.11
C GLY A 165 -27.21 -10.06 -7.76
N GLU A 166 -27.83 -10.83 -6.87
CA GLU A 166 -27.33 -12.17 -6.50
C GLU A 166 -27.37 -13.15 -7.67
N ALA A 167 -28.46 -13.19 -8.42
CA ALA A 167 -28.62 -14.06 -9.59
C ALA A 167 -27.65 -13.67 -10.72
N ALA A 168 -27.46 -12.36 -10.94
CA ALA A 168 -26.46 -11.87 -11.89
C ALA A 168 -25.04 -12.29 -11.47
N ALA A 169 -24.70 -12.17 -10.19
CA ALA A 169 -23.40 -12.59 -9.66
C ALA A 169 -23.20 -14.11 -9.72
N ASP A 170 -24.24 -14.91 -9.47
CA ASP A 170 -24.21 -16.36 -9.66
C ASP A 170 -23.91 -16.73 -11.13
N CYS A 171 -24.55 -16.03 -12.08
CA CYS A 171 -24.27 -16.18 -13.51
C CYS A 171 -22.81 -15.83 -13.81
N LEU A 172 -22.32 -14.66 -13.37
CA LEU A 172 -20.93 -14.24 -13.59
C LEU A 172 -19.92 -15.26 -13.05
N ARG A 173 -20.15 -15.82 -11.85
CA ARG A 173 -19.29 -16.87 -11.26
C ARG A 173 -19.24 -18.15 -12.08
N THR A 174 -20.28 -18.42 -12.86
CA THR A 174 -20.38 -19.62 -13.71
C THR A 174 -19.85 -19.38 -15.12
N MET A 175 -19.86 -18.12 -15.57
CA MET A 175 -19.36 -17.72 -16.88
C MET A 175 -17.82 -17.85 -16.99
N PRO A 176 -17.28 -18.09 -18.19
CA PRO A 176 -15.86 -17.97 -18.45
C PRO A 176 -15.35 -16.55 -18.17
N ALA A 177 -14.17 -16.44 -17.53
CA ALA A 177 -13.62 -15.15 -17.08
C ALA A 177 -13.48 -14.08 -18.18
N HIS A 178 -13.25 -14.47 -19.44
CA HIS A 178 -13.17 -13.50 -20.54
C HIS A 178 -14.55 -12.90 -20.86
N ALA A 179 -15.60 -13.74 -20.91
CA ALA A 179 -16.96 -13.28 -21.15
C ALA A 179 -17.47 -12.38 -20.01
N VAL A 180 -17.12 -12.71 -18.76
CA VAL A 180 -17.37 -11.84 -17.60
C VAL A 180 -16.75 -10.47 -17.80
N LEU A 181 -15.47 -10.43 -18.17
CA LEU A 181 -14.74 -9.19 -18.38
C LEU A 181 -15.36 -8.35 -19.50
N ASP A 182 -15.67 -8.98 -20.64
CA ASP A 182 -16.29 -8.29 -21.78
C ASP A 182 -17.66 -7.70 -21.38
N CYS A 183 -18.47 -8.45 -20.61
CA CYS A 183 -19.75 -7.95 -20.08
C CYS A 183 -19.57 -6.78 -19.11
N LEU A 184 -18.61 -6.87 -18.18
CA LEU A 184 -18.34 -5.82 -17.20
C LEU A 184 -17.81 -4.53 -17.85
N ILE A 185 -17.02 -4.64 -18.93
CA ILE A 185 -16.53 -3.50 -19.70
C ILE A 185 -17.67 -2.86 -20.52
N ALA A 186 -18.58 -3.66 -21.07
CA ALA A 186 -19.67 -3.18 -21.91
C ALA A 186 -20.85 -2.57 -21.13
N MET A 187 -20.99 -2.87 -19.83
CA MET A 187 -22.09 -2.38 -18.99
C MET A 187 -21.78 -1.04 -18.30
N PRO A 188 -22.80 -0.32 -17.81
CA PRO A 188 -22.58 0.90 -17.04
C PRO A 188 -21.73 0.66 -15.79
N ALA A 189 -20.77 1.56 -15.53
CA ALA A 189 -19.81 1.43 -14.43
C ALA A 189 -20.48 1.27 -13.05
N THR A 190 -21.61 1.94 -12.82
CA THR A 190 -22.40 1.82 -11.58
C THR A 190 -23.00 0.43 -11.39
N THR A 191 -23.40 -0.23 -12.48
CA THR A 191 -23.92 -1.60 -12.43
C THR A 191 -22.79 -2.59 -12.21
N ALA A 192 -21.68 -2.45 -12.95
CA ALA A 192 -20.50 -3.27 -12.72
C ALA A 192 -20.01 -3.15 -11.28
N ALA A 193 -19.96 -1.93 -10.72
CA ALA A 193 -19.63 -1.68 -9.33
C ALA A 193 -20.60 -2.37 -8.35
N GLY A 194 -21.91 -2.35 -8.64
CA GLY A 194 -22.92 -3.08 -7.87
C GLY A 194 -22.68 -4.59 -7.86
N LEU A 195 -22.41 -5.18 -9.03
CA LEU A 195 -22.15 -6.62 -9.16
C LEU A 195 -20.84 -7.02 -8.47
N LEU A 196 -19.76 -6.27 -8.66
CA LEU A 196 -18.49 -6.53 -7.99
C LEU A 196 -18.58 -6.47 -6.45
N GLN A 197 -19.50 -5.68 -5.89
CA GLN A 197 -19.75 -5.64 -4.44
C GLN A 197 -20.42 -6.91 -3.91
N THR A 198 -21.16 -7.64 -4.74
CA THR A 198 -21.76 -8.93 -4.37
C THR A 198 -20.79 -10.10 -4.49
N GLU A 199 -19.66 -9.90 -5.17
CA GLU A 199 -18.59 -10.89 -5.30
C GLU A 199 -17.60 -10.85 -4.12
N SER A 200 -16.79 -11.91 -3.99
CA SER A 200 -15.66 -11.88 -3.07
C SER A 200 -14.63 -10.83 -3.53
N LEU A 201 -14.01 -10.11 -2.58
CA LEU A 201 -13.03 -9.05 -2.88
C LEU A 201 -11.89 -9.50 -3.80
N VAL A 202 -11.42 -10.74 -3.64
CA VAL A 202 -10.30 -11.27 -4.44
C VAL A 202 -10.69 -11.43 -5.91
N VAL A 203 -11.90 -11.93 -6.17
CA VAL A 203 -12.41 -12.10 -7.54
C VAL A 203 -12.72 -10.73 -8.16
N ALA A 204 -13.36 -9.85 -7.39
CA ALA A 204 -13.66 -8.50 -7.86
C ALA A 204 -12.39 -7.69 -8.18
N ALA A 205 -11.34 -7.83 -7.36
CA ALA A 205 -10.03 -7.25 -7.61
C ALA A 205 -9.37 -7.83 -8.88
N ASP A 206 -9.50 -9.15 -9.11
CA ASP A 206 -8.98 -9.81 -10.33
C ASP A 206 -9.71 -9.34 -11.59
N HIS A 207 -11.03 -9.15 -11.52
CA HIS A 207 -11.80 -8.55 -12.61
C HIS A 207 -11.36 -7.11 -12.86
N LEU A 208 -11.28 -6.28 -11.82
CA LEU A 208 -10.93 -4.87 -11.93
C LEU A 208 -9.53 -4.65 -12.51
N GLN A 209 -8.52 -5.44 -12.09
CA GLN A 209 -7.16 -5.33 -12.66
C GLN A 209 -7.06 -5.83 -14.10
N SER A 210 -8.00 -6.67 -14.53
CA SER A 210 -8.03 -7.21 -15.88
C SER A 210 -8.74 -6.28 -16.86
N MET A 211 -9.46 -5.27 -16.36
CA MET A 211 -10.10 -4.25 -17.19
C MET A 211 -9.07 -3.28 -17.77
N PRO A 212 -9.36 -2.68 -18.94
CA PRO A 212 -8.66 -1.48 -19.38
C PRO A 212 -8.69 -0.39 -18.29
N PRO A 213 -7.59 0.39 -18.11
CA PRO A 213 -7.50 1.36 -17.02
C PRO A 213 -8.68 2.32 -16.93
N SER A 214 -9.18 2.83 -18.06
CA SER A 214 -10.32 3.76 -18.10
C SER A 214 -11.61 3.11 -17.59
N ALA A 215 -11.90 1.87 -17.99
CA ALA A 215 -13.06 1.12 -17.52
C ALA A 215 -12.93 0.78 -16.04
N GLY A 216 -11.77 0.27 -15.61
CA GLY A 216 -11.49 -0.02 -14.20
C GLY A 216 -11.60 1.23 -13.31
N GLN A 217 -11.11 2.38 -13.77
CA GLN A 217 -11.24 3.66 -13.08
C GLN A 217 -12.69 4.11 -12.96
N ALA A 218 -13.48 4.00 -14.03
CA ALA A 218 -14.91 4.35 -13.99
C ALA A 218 -15.68 3.47 -13.00
N VAL A 219 -15.41 2.16 -12.98
CA VAL A 219 -16.01 1.23 -12.01
C VAL A 219 -15.55 1.56 -10.58
N LEU A 220 -14.26 1.83 -10.38
CA LEU A 220 -13.71 2.19 -9.08
C LEU A 220 -14.24 3.54 -8.56
N ALA A 221 -14.54 4.49 -9.45
CA ALA A 221 -15.18 5.77 -9.13
C ALA A 221 -16.63 5.60 -8.69
N ALA A 222 -17.32 4.58 -9.21
CA ALA A 222 -18.71 4.27 -8.85
C ALA A 222 -18.84 3.44 -7.55
N LEU A 223 -17.73 2.91 -7.03
CA LEU A 223 -17.70 2.14 -5.79
C LEU A 223 -17.58 3.06 -4.55
N PRO A 224 -18.17 2.67 -3.41
CA PRO A 224 -17.90 3.34 -2.13
C PRO A 224 -16.40 3.30 -1.79
N SER A 225 -15.87 4.38 -1.22
CA SER A 225 -14.43 4.52 -0.90
C SER A 225 -13.87 3.36 -0.08
N ALA A 226 -14.63 2.86 0.89
CA ALA A 226 -14.22 1.75 1.75
C ALA A 226 -14.08 0.43 0.96
N VAL A 227 -14.93 0.21 -0.05
CA VAL A 227 -14.84 -0.95 -0.93
C VAL A 227 -13.66 -0.78 -1.89
N SER A 228 -13.53 0.39 -2.50
CA SER A 228 -12.41 0.73 -3.38
C SER A 228 -11.06 0.51 -2.69
N ALA A 229 -10.91 0.99 -1.45
CA ALA A 229 -9.71 0.80 -0.65
C ALA A 229 -9.38 -0.69 -0.40
N ARG A 230 -10.40 -1.50 -0.10
CA ARG A 230 -10.24 -2.95 0.13
C ARG A 230 -9.89 -3.69 -1.15
N LEU A 231 -10.52 -3.35 -2.28
CA LEU A 231 -10.19 -3.94 -3.57
C LEU A 231 -8.76 -3.61 -3.98
N LEU A 232 -8.36 -2.33 -3.90
CA LEU A 232 -7.00 -1.90 -4.21
C LEU A 232 -5.94 -2.61 -3.36
N TYR A 233 -6.27 -2.97 -2.11
CA TYR A 233 -5.37 -3.74 -1.26
C TYR A 233 -5.21 -5.21 -1.69
N GLU A 234 -6.24 -5.82 -2.27
CA GLU A 234 -6.17 -7.20 -2.77
C GLU A 234 -5.43 -7.32 -4.12
N MET A 235 -5.20 -6.19 -4.80
CA MET A 235 -4.52 -6.13 -6.09
C MET A 235 -2.99 -6.09 -5.93
N PRO A 236 -2.23 -6.55 -6.95
CA PRO A 236 -0.82 -6.24 -7.07
C PRO A 236 -0.60 -4.72 -7.02
N ARG A 237 0.40 -4.29 -6.24
CA ARG A 237 0.68 -2.87 -5.96
C ARG A 237 0.75 -2.01 -7.22
N GLN A 238 1.40 -2.50 -8.28
CA GLN A 238 1.55 -1.78 -9.53
C GLN A 238 0.19 -1.50 -10.22
N ASN A 239 -0.72 -2.48 -10.21
CA ASN A 239 -2.04 -2.34 -10.82
C ASN A 239 -2.92 -1.38 -10.03
N ALA A 240 -2.88 -1.47 -8.69
CA ALA A 240 -3.59 -0.54 -7.82
C ALA A 240 -3.14 0.92 -8.07
N LEU A 241 -1.83 1.15 -8.13
CA LEU A 241 -1.28 2.49 -8.40
C LEU A 241 -1.58 2.99 -9.81
N ALA A 242 -1.56 2.11 -10.83
CA ALA A 242 -1.92 2.48 -12.19
C ALA A 242 -3.38 2.95 -12.28
N LEU A 243 -4.30 2.27 -11.59
CA LEU A 243 -5.70 2.70 -11.51
C LEU A 243 -5.80 4.05 -10.79
N VAL A 244 -5.23 4.16 -9.58
CA VAL A 244 -5.31 5.39 -8.78
C VAL A 244 -4.67 6.58 -9.50
N ALA A 245 -3.57 6.40 -10.24
CA ALA A 245 -2.86 7.48 -10.91
C ALA A 245 -3.77 8.29 -11.85
N GLY A 246 -4.63 7.61 -12.62
CA GLY A 246 -5.58 8.26 -13.52
C GLY A 246 -6.86 8.78 -12.85
N MET A 247 -7.03 8.59 -11.54
CA MET A 247 -8.21 9.08 -10.83
C MET A 247 -8.15 10.60 -10.60
N PRO A 248 -9.32 11.28 -10.60
CA PRO A 248 -9.45 12.68 -10.17
C PRO A 248 -8.93 12.94 -8.75
N THR A 249 -8.51 14.18 -8.47
CA THR A 249 -7.89 14.56 -7.19
C THR A 249 -8.87 14.51 -6.02
N ASP A 250 -10.12 14.90 -6.23
CA ASP A 250 -11.24 14.81 -5.27
C ASP A 250 -11.59 13.36 -4.91
N TRP A 251 -11.53 12.46 -5.89
CA TRP A 251 -11.67 11.03 -5.60
C TRP A 251 -10.49 10.52 -4.76
N LYS A 252 -9.26 10.89 -5.11
CA LYS A 252 -8.05 10.52 -4.34
C LYS A 252 -8.11 11.05 -2.91
N THR A 253 -8.54 12.29 -2.67
CA THR A 253 -8.67 12.83 -1.31
C THR A 253 -9.72 12.07 -0.50
N THR A 254 -10.84 11.71 -1.12
CA THR A 254 -11.87 10.87 -0.50
C THR A 254 -11.33 9.49 -0.13
N LEU A 255 -10.59 8.86 -1.03
CA LEU A 255 -9.91 7.59 -0.76
C LEU A 255 -8.89 7.71 0.40
N MET A 256 -8.10 8.78 0.42
CA MET A 256 -7.08 9.02 1.44
C MET A 256 -7.66 9.24 2.85
N ALA A 257 -8.86 9.82 2.91
CA ALA A 257 -9.62 9.99 4.15
C ALA A 257 -10.18 8.67 4.69
N ASP A 258 -10.36 7.66 3.84
CA ASP A 258 -10.99 6.41 4.20
C ASP A 258 -10.08 5.56 5.13
N PRO A 259 -10.58 5.14 6.31
CA PRO A 259 -9.80 4.33 7.24
C PRO A 259 -9.53 2.91 6.74
N ALA A 260 -10.31 2.39 5.78
CA ALA A 260 -10.09 1.08 5.18
C ALA A 260 -8.86 1.06 4.25
N LEU A 261 -8.37 2.23 3.81
CA LEU A 261 -7.15 2.32 3.03
C LEU A 261 -5.95 1.96 3.93
N PRO A 262 -5.13 0.95 3.59
CA PRO A 262 -3.93 0.64 4.35
C PRO A 262 -2.93 1.81 4.32
N THR A 263 -2.25 2.07 5.45
CA THR A 263 -1.27 3.17 5.54
C THR A 263 -0.16 3.04 4.49
N ALA A 264 0.30 1.82 4.23
CA ALA A 264 1.31 1.57 3.20
C ALA A 264 0.85 2.02 1.81
N LEU A 265 -0.37 1.67 1.40
CA LEU A 265 -0.90 2.10 0.10
C LEU A 265 -1.15 3.61 0.07
N ALA A 266 -1.59 4.22 1.17
CA ALA A 266 -1.77 5.67 1.25
C ALA A 266 -0.45 6.44 1.03
N ILE A 267 0.66 5.92 1.57
CA ILE A 267 2.00 6.47 1.35
C ILE A 267 2.39 6.41 -0.13
N GLU A 268 2.13 5.29 -0.80
CA GLU A 268 2.39 5.14 -2.23
C GLU A 268 1.57 6.12 -3.07
N VAL A 269 0.30 6.31 -2.72
CA VAL A 269 -0.56 7.28 -3.40
C VAL A 269 -0.02 8.70 -3.20
N LEU A 270 0.46 9.04 -1.99
CA LEU A 270 1.14 10.32 -1.73
C LEU A 270 2.37 10.51 -2.61
N TYR A 271 3.24 9.49 -2.72
CA TYR A 271 4.44 9.57 -3.54
C TYR A 271 4.16 9.60 -5.05
N SER A 272 3.05 9.01 -5.49
CA SER A 272 2.63 9.06 -6.89
C SER A 272 2.07 10.43 -7.30
N ALA A 273 1.77 11.29 -6.32
CA ALA A 273 1.19 12.60 -6.54
C ALA A 273 2.22 13.72 -6.39
N ASN A 274 1.87 14.91 -6.84
CA ASN A 274 2.72 16.07 -6.64
C ASN A 274 2.69 16.56 -5.18
N TYR A 275 3.76 17.26 -4.79
CA TYR A 275 3.96 17.77 -3.45
C TYR A 275 2.79 18.66 -2.95
N THR A 276 2.26 19.54 -3.81
CA THR A 276 1.16 20.46 -3.46
C THR A 276 -0.12 19.72 -3.10
N TRP A 277 -0.45 18.66 -3.84
CA TRP A 277 -1.60 17.82 -3.50
C TRP A 277 -1.34 17.05 -2.20
N ALA A 278 -0.12 16.53 -2.00
CA ALA A 278 0.25 15.78 -0.80
C ALA A 278 0.08 16.60 0.48
N THR A 279 0.49 17.87 0.49
CA THR A 279 0.28 18.76 1.64
C THR A 279 -1.20 19.13 1.80
N THR A 280 -1.90 19.43 0.71
CA THR A 280 -3.33 19.75 0.73
C THR A 280 -4.17 18.60 1.28
N VAL A 281 -3.91 17.35 0.86
CA VAL A 281 -4.66 16.19 1.34
C VAL A 281 -4.34 15.90 2.81
N LEU A 282 -3.09 16.06 3.25
CA LEU A 282 -2.72 15.88 4.66
C LEU A 282 -3.37 16.93 5.58
N ASP A 283 -3.63 18.12 5.06
CA ASP A 283 -4.38 19.16 5.76
C ASP A 283 -5.87 18.81 5.85
N ALA A 284 -6.45 18.29 4.76
CA ALA A 284 -7.88 17.98 4.65
C ALA A 284 -8.33 16.71 5.40
N ILE A 285 -7.51 15.65 5.44
CA ILE A 285 -7.91 14.38 6.06
C ILE A 285 -7.88 14.44 7.60
N GLY A 286 -8.53 13.49 8.28
CA GLY A 286 -8.56 13.45 9.74
C GLY A 286 -7.15 13.37 10.38
N THR A 287 -6.92 14.13 11.46
CA THR A 287 -5.60 14.28 12.11
C THR A 287 -5.00 12.93 12.54
N SER A 288 -5.81 12.02 13.08
CA SER A 288 -5.36 10.68 13.47
C SER A 288 -4.86 9.85 12.28
N ARG A 289 -5.49 10.02 11.11
CA ARG A 289 -5.12 9.31 9.88
C ARG A 289 -3.84 9.90 9.30
N ALA A 290 -3.78 11.23 9.16
CA ALA A 290 -2.57 11.93 8.73
C ALA A 290 -1.37 11.62 9.63
N ALA A 291 -1.53 11.63 10.95
CA ALA A 291 -0.45 11.30 11.88
C ALA A 291 0.08 9.87 11.71
N LYS A 292 -0.80 8.89 11.47
CA LYS A 292 -0.38 7.50 11.17
C LYS A 292 0.42 7.40 9.87
N ILE A 293 0.02 8.15 8.85
CA ILE A 293 0.74 8.23 7.58
C ILE A 293 2.12 8.87 7.80
N ILE A 294 2.18 10.04 8.43
CA ILE A 294 3.44 10.75 8.76
C ILE A 294 4.38 9.86 9.60
N ALA A 295 3.86 9.15 10.59
CA ALA A 295 4.66 8.25 11.44
C ALA A 295 5.30 7.09 10.66
N SER A 296 4.68 6.70 9.53
CA SER A 296 5.08 5.54 8.74
C SER A 296 5.96 5.90 7.53
N LEU A 297 6.11 7.18 7.21
CA LEU A 297 7.01 7.67 6.15
C LEU A 297 8.49 7.54 6.55
N PRO A 298 9.44 7.68 5.62
CA PRO A 298 10.82 8.08 5.90
C PRO A 298 10.89 9.43 6.64
N PRO A 299 11.82 9.65 7.61
CA PRO A 299 11.87 10.89 8.40
C PRO A 299 12.09 12.16 7.60
N ASP A 300 12.92 12.11 6.56
CA ASP A 300 13.19 13.17 5.59
C ASP A 300 11.94 13.54 4.77
N ALA A 301 11.21 12.55 4.26
CA ALA A 301 9.96 12.79 3.54
C ALA A 301 8.86 13.36 4.45
N ALA A 302 8.78 12.88 5.70
CA ALA A 302 7.88 13.43 6.70
C ALA A 302 8.23 14.87 7.04
N ALA A 303 9.52 15.20 7.21
CA ALA A 303 10.00 16.56 7.45
C ALA A 303 9.57 17.49 6.31
N GLY A 304 9.88 17.12 5.06
CA GLY A 304 9.49 17.90 3.89
C GLY A 304 7.98 18.13 3.78
N LEU A 305 7.15 17.14 4.09
CA LEU A 305 5.69 17.33 4.07
C LEU A 305 5.20 18.22 5.22
N LEU A 306 5.77 18.09 6.43
CA LEU A 306 5.36 18.91 7.58
C LEU A 306 5.72 20.39 7.40
N THR A 307 6.84 20.72 6.76
CA THR A 307 7.20 22.12 6.48
C THR A 307 6.28 22.76 5.43
N GLY A 308 5.66 21.95 4.56
CA GLY A 308 4.64 22.39 3.63
C GLY A 308 3.24 22.58 4.22
N LEU A 309 3.01 22.24 5.50
CA LEU A 309 1.72 22.39 6.18
C LEU A 309 1.66 23.68 7.00
N ALA A 310 0.44 24.09 7.35
CA ALA A 310 0.26 25.14 8.35
C ALA A 310 0.92 24.74 9.69
N PRO A 311 1.63 25.64 10.40
CA PRO A 311 2.38 25.28 11.62
C PRO A 311 1.52 24.61 12.70
N ALA A 312 0.28 25.07 12.89
CA ALA A 312 -0.66 24.47 13.83
C ALA A 312 -0.97 23.00 13.45
N ARG A 313 -1.19 22.74 12.16
CA ARG A 313 -1.43 21.39 11.65
C ARG A 313 -0.23 20.49 11.84
N ALA A 314 0.97 20.96 11.50
CA ALA A 314 2.20 20.19 11.69
C ALA A 314 2.42 19.82 13.18
N CYS A 315 2.15 20.75 14.10
CA CYS A 315 2.23 20.50 15.54
C CYS A 315 1.19 19.49 16.03
N ASP A 316 -0.05 19.56 15.53
CA ASP A 316 -1.11 18.59 15.84
C ASP A 316 -0.73 17.18 15.39
N LEU A 317 -0.09 17.04 14.22
CA LEU A 317 0.38 15.77 13.70
C LEU A 317 1.55 15.23 14.53
N LEU A 318 2.56 16.07 14.81
CA LEU A 318 3.72 15.72 15.64
C LEU A 318 3.31 15.31 17.07
N THR A 319 2.26 15.91 17.63
CA THR A 319 1.74 15.56 18.97
C THR A 319 1.11 14.17 19.01
N ARG A 320 0.71 13.61 17.86
CA ARG A 320 0.04 12.29 17.78
C ARG A 320 0.97 11.16 17.37
N ILE A 321 2.21 11.44 16.98
CA ILE A 321 3.19 10.40 16.65
C ILE A 321 4.09 10.10 17.85
N PRO A 322 4.73 8.91 17.90
CA PRO A 322 5.68 8.58 18.96
C PRO A 322 6.81 9.60 19.08
N ALA A 323 7.25 9.91 20.31
CA ALA A 323 8.23 10.97 20.58
C ALA A 323 9.59 10.71 19.91
N ASP A 324 10.04 9.45 19.87
CA ASP A 324 11.24 9.02 19.17
C ASP A 324 11.15 9.29 17.66
N ARG A 325 9.93 9.11 17.10
CA ARG A 325 9.66 9.38 15.70
C ARG A 325 9.60 10.87 15.42
N ALA A 326 8.94 11.66 16.28
CA ALA A 326 8.92 13.12 16.18
C ALA A 326 10.33 13.72 16.22
N ALA A 327 11.19 13.23 17.12
CA ALA A 327 12.58 13.64 17.20
C ALA A 327 13.34 13.40 15.89
N ARG A 328 13.26 12.21 15.31
CA ARG A 328 13.91 11.91 14.02
C ARG A 328 13.43 12.82 12.90
N VAL A 329 12.12 13.14 12.87
CA VAL A 329 11.58 14.06 11.87
C VAL A 329 12.11 15.49 12.09
N LEU A 330 12.23 15.94 13.34
CA LEU A 330 12.81 17.25 13.65
C LEU A 330 14.30 17.33 13.29
N THR A 331 15.07 16.24 13.42
CA THR A 331 16.47 16.16 12.99
C THR A 331 16.63 16.36 11.47
N GLU A 332 15.73 15.78 10.67
CA GLU A 332 15.77 15.92 9.20
C GLU A 332 15.11 17.21 8.69
N THR A 333 14.45 17.97 9.57
CA THR A 333 13.84 19.26 9.22
C THR A 333 14.91 20.36 9.16
N ASP A 334 14.77 21.31 8.24
CA ASP A 334 15.65 22.49 8.22
C ASP A 334 15.70 23.14 9.63
N PRO A 335 16.88 23.53 10.15
CA PRO A 335 17.01 24.02 11.51
C PRO A 335 16.05 25.16 11.87
N ARG A 336 15.71 26.05 10.93
CA ARG A 336 14.78 27.16 11.19
C ARG A 336 13.35 26.67 11.37
N ASP A 337 12.92 25.74 10.53
CA ASP A 337 11.59 25.15 10.60
C ASP A 337 11.47 24.21 11.81
N ALA A 338 12.52 23.44 12.11
CA ALA A 338 12.59 22.57 13.27
C ALA A 338 12.42 23.37 14.58
N VAL A 339 13.07 24.53 14.69
CA VAL A 339 12.91 25.45 15.83
C VAL A 339 11.49 26.01 15.88
N SER A 340 10.93 26.40 14.74
CA SER A 340 9.56 26.92 14.66
C SER A 340 8.53 25.88 15.11
N LEU A 341 8.67 24.62 14.68
CA LEU A 341 7.86 23.50 15.15
C LEU A 341 8.08 23.21 16.65
N LEU A 342 9.34 23.13 17.11
CA LEU A 342 9.66 22.83 18.50
C LEU A 342 9.09 23.87 19.48
N THR A 343 9.08 25.15 19.07
CA THR A 343 8.54 26.24 19.89
C THR A 343 7.02 26.28 19.93
N ALA A 344 6.38 25.87 18.84
CA ALA A 344 4.92 25.77 18.71
C ALA A 344 4.33 24.49 19.32
N LEU A 345 5.12 23.43 19.48
CA LEU A 345 4.69 22.18 20.10
C LEU A 345 4.26 22.36 21.56
N PRO A 346 3.26 21.57 22.02
CA PRO A 346 2.97 21.45 23.44
C PRO A 346 4.23 21.07 24.23
N THR A 347 4.41 21.66 25.41
CA THR A 347 5.64 21.49 26.20
C THR A 347 5.95 20.02 26.50
N ALA A 348 4.93 19.20 26.80
CA ALA A 348 5.10 17.77 27.04
C ALA A 348 5.63 17.02 25.80
N THR A 349 5.13 17.31 24.60
CA THR A 349 5.58 16.70 23.34
C THR A 349 7.01 17.14 23.02
N ALA A 350 7.29 18.44 23.16
CA ALA A 350 8.61 18.99 22.87
C ALA A 350 9.69 18.42 23.81
N THR A 351 9.41 18.30 25.11
CA THR A 351 10.39 17.72 26.06
C THR A 351 10.56 16.21 25.86
N ALA A 352 9.50 15.49 25.50
CA ALA A 352 9.60 14.08 25.13
C ALA A 352 10.47 13.88 23.88
N ALA A 353 10.30 14.70 22.84
CA ALA A 353 11.15 14.66 21.66
C ALA A 353 12.62 14.98 22.00
N LEU A 354 12.89 16.04 22.77
CA LEU A 354 14.24 16.42 23.24
C LEU A 354 14.93 15.34 24.07
N ALA A 355 14.16 14.54 24.82
CA ALA A 355 14.70 13.41 25.59
C ALA A 355 15.23 12.29 24.68
N THR A 356 14.68 12.15 23.46
CA THR A 356 15.05 11.10 22.50
C THR A 356 16.11 11.53 21.47
N LEU A 357 16.23 12.83 21.21
CA LEU A 357 17.23 13.38 20.28
C LEU A 357 18.68 13.08 20.72
N PRO A 358 19.67 13.09 19.82
CA PRO A 358 21.08 13.22 20.19
C PRO A 358 21.33 14.52 20.97
N LEU A 359 22.22 14.49 21.98
CA LEU A 359 22.48 15.64 22.85
C LEU A 359 22.91 16.90 22.08
N ASN A 360 23.77 16.73 21.07
CA ASN A 360 24.28 17.84 20.27
C ASN A 360 23.16 18.50 19.45
N GLU A 361 22.35 17.70 18.76
CA GLU A 361 21.21 18.20 17.97
C GLU A 361 20.17 18.92 18.85
N ALA A 362 19.83 18.32 20.00
CA ALA A 362 18.94 18.94 20.97
C ALA A 362 19.51 20.27 21.51
N ALA A 363 20.82 20.34 21.77
CA ALA A 363 21.48 21.57 22.19
C ALA A 363 21.42 22.65 21.09
N THR A 364 21.70 22.29 19.84
CA THR A 364 21.63 23.21 18.69
C THR A 364 20.21 23.76 18.49
N LEU A 365 19.18 22.91 18.56
CA LEU A 365 17.79 23.35 18.46
C LEU A 365 17.39 24.28 19.62
N LEU A 366 17.81 23.95 20.85
CA LEU A 366 17.52 24.78 22.03
C LEU A 366 18.26 26.12 22.01
N GLU A 367 19.47 26.17 21.44
CA GLU A 367 20.21 27.42 21.25
C GLU A 367 19.48 28.34 20.26
N ALA A 368 19.03 27.77 19.13
CA ALA A 368 18.31 28.51 18.11
C ALA A 368 16.89 28.94 18.53
N ALA A 369 16.22 28.23 19.45
CA ALA A 369 14.89 28.56 19.97
C ALA A 369 14.83 29.83 20.86
N GLY A 370 15.98 30.37 21.26
CA GLY A 370 16.09 31.55 22.11
C GLY A 370 15.90 31.25 23.60
N ALA A 371 16.31 32.21 24.44
CA ALA A 371 16.48 32.02 25.88
C ALA A 371 15.19 31.63 26.62
N SER A 372 14.07 32.29 26.32
CA SER A 372 12.79 32.07 27.00
C SER A 372 12.23 30.66 26.74
N HIS A 373 12.21 30.22 25.48
CA HIS A 373 11.76 28.88 25.11
C HIS A 373 12.68 27.80 25.65
N ARG A 374 13.99 27.99 25.54
CA ARG A 374 14.99 27.11 26.12
C ARG A 374 14.80 26.92 27.62
N HIS A 375 14.60 28.01 28.37
CA HIS A 375 14.38 27.93 29.81
C HIS A 375 13.11 27.15 30.14
N ARG A 376 12.00 27.44 29.45
CA ARG A 376 10.72 26.74 29.63
C ARG A 376 10.86 25.24 29.35
N LEU A 377 11.48 24.84 28.24
CA LEU A 377 11.65 23.45 27.86
C LEU A 377 12.57 22.70 28.84
N LEU A 378 13.69 23.31 29.23
CA LEU A 378 14.62 22.72 30.20
C LEU A 378 14.01 22.56 31.59
N ALA A 379 13.08 23.43 32.00
CA ALA A 379 12.38 23.32 33.28
C ALA A 379 11.44 22.10 33.33
N HIS A 380 10.95 21.63 32.18
CA HIS A 380 10.03 20.49 32.06
C HIS A 380 10.73 19.23 31.48
N THR A 381 12.04 19.29 31.27
CA THR A 381 12.85 18.15 30.82
C THR A 381 13.37 17.40 32.05
N GLU A 382 13.56 16.08 31.93
CA GLU A 382 14.14 15.25 32.99
C GLU A 382 15.46 15.88 33.52
N PRO A 383 15.66 16.00 34.85
CA PRO A 383 16.73 16.84 35.40
C PRO A 383 18.14 16.44 34.96
N ARG A 384 18.44 15.14 34.80
CA ARG A 384 19.76 14.69 34.34
C ARG A 384 19.99 15.12 32.90
N ARG A 385 19.00 14.92 32.04
CA ARG A 385 19.00 15.36 30.65
C ARG A 385 19.11 16.87 30.52
N ALA A 386 18.35 17.64 31.30
CA ALA A 386 18.40 19.10 31.30
C ALA A 386 19.80 19.61 31.71
N ARG A 387 20.44 18.97 32.71
CA ARG A 387 21.82 19.29 33.11
C ARG A 387 22.81 19.02 31.98
N ALA A 388 22.71 17.87 31.31
CA ALA A 388 23.56 17.53 30.18
C ALA A 388 23.40 18.54 29.03
N LEU A 389 22.17 18.91 28.68
CA LEU A 389 21.91 19.91 27.65
C LEU A 389 22.50 21.28 28.01
N ARG A 390 22.37 21.72 29.27
CA ARG A 390 22.99 22.98 29.73
C ARG A 390 24.52 22.98 29.62
N THR A 391 25.16 21.83 29.81
CA THR A 391 26.63 21.71 29.65
C THR A 391 27.08 21.66 28.19
N THR A 392 26.21 21.20 27.28
CA THR A 392 26.52 21.10 25.84
C THR A 392 26.24 22.40 25.09
N ILE A 393 25.23 23.17 25.51
CA ILE A 393 24.91 24.46 24.88
C ILE A 393 26.06 25.44 25.14
N PRO A 394 26.70 25.99 24.09
CA PRO A 394 27.72 27.01 24.26
C PRO A 394 27.17 28.17 25.10
N VAL A 395 27.92 28.59 26.13
CA VAL A 395 27.58 29.83 26.84
C VAL A 395 27.72 30.96 25.82
N PRO A 396 26.66 31.75 25.55
CA PRO A 396 26.77 32.86 24.62
C PRO A 396 27.90 33.75 25.09
N ARG A 397 28.94 33.87 24.25
CA ARG A 397 30.11 34.69 24.55
C ARG A 397 29.57 36.10 24.85
N PRO A 398 29.91 36.70 26.01
CA PRO A 398 29.43 38.04 26.33
C PRO A 398 29.74 38.96 25.14
N PRO A 399 28.85 39.91 24.79
CA PRO A 399 29.13 40.85 23.71
C PRO A 399 30.52 41.38 23.95
N GLN A 400 31.45 41.14 23.02
CA GLN A 400 32.79 41.69 23.14
C GLN A 400 32.59 43.18 23.33
N GLU A 401 32.98 43.69 24.51
CA GLU A 401 32.98 45.12 24.76
C GLU A 401 33.65 45.75 23.53
N PRO A 402 33.02 46.76 22.92
CA PRO A 402 33.56 47.40 21.72
C PRO A 402 35.01 47.73 22.02
N GLN A 403 35.93 47.02 21.36
CA GLN A 403 37.36 47.29 21.50
C GLN A 403 37.52 48.75 21.11
N ASP A 404 37.86 49.57 22.10
CA ASP A 404 38.01 51.00 21.95
C ASP A 404 39.03 51.23 20.82
N PRO A 405 38.66 51.87 19.70
CA PRO A 405 39.56 52.04 18.54
C PRO A 405 40.80 52.88 18.85
N ALA A 406 40.96 53.36 20.09
CA ALA A 406 42.11 54.12 20.55
C ALA A 406 43.45 53.34 20.61
N ASP A 407 43.43 52.00 20.62
CA ASP A 407 44.65 51.19 20.78
C ASP A 407 45.25 50.66 19.45
N GLN A 408 44.73 51.08 18.30
CA GLN A 408 45.30 50.79 16.97
C GLN A 408 46.01 52.01 16.35
N ALA A 409 46.66 52.84 17.17
CA ALA A 409 47.61 53.81 16.64
C ALA A 409 48.85 53.04 16.09
N PRO A 410 49.18 53.15 14.78
CA PRO A 410 50.36 52.50 14.23
C PRO A 410 51.63 53.14 14.84
N PRO A 411 52.66 52.36 15.20
CA PRO A 411 53.92 52.91 15.69
C PRO A 411 54.56 53.76 14.59
N ALA A 412 54.81 55.02 14.91
CA ALA A 412 55.45 55.97 14.03
C ALA A 412 56.84 55.48 13.58
N GLY A 413 57.02 55.50 12.26
CA GLY A 413 58.23 55.38 11.45
C GLY A 413 59.58 55.11 12.12
N VAL A 414 60.20 53.99 11.73
CA VAL A 414 61.65 53.84 11.70
C VAL A 414 62.15 54.29 10.31
N PRO A 415 62.98 55.35 10.21
CA PRO A 415 63.58 55.75 8.95
C PRO A 415 64.80 54.88 8.64
N HIS A 416 64.78 54.13 7.54
CA HIS A 416 65.98 53.50 7.00
C HIS A 416 66.66 54.43 5.98
N ARG A 417 67.94 54.68 6.25
CA ARG A 417 68.93 55.28 5.35
C ARG A 417 69.31 54.34 4.22
#